data_AF-A0A1I6ZWF0-F1
#
_entry.id   AF-A0A1I6ZWF0-F1
#
_cell.length_a   1.000
_cell.length_b   1.000
_cell.length_c   1.000
_cell.angle_alpha   90.00
_cell.angle_beta   90.00
_cell.angle_gamma   90.00
#
_symmetry.space_group_name_H-M   'P 1'
#
loop_
_entity.id
_entity.type
_entity.pdbx_description
1 polymer ?
#
loop_
_entity_poly.entity_id
_entity_poly.type
_entity_poly.pdbx_seq_one_letter_code
_entity_poly.pdbx_strand_id
1 'polypeptide(L)'
;MSSSSATLPNIIGRRRFSTLQTAQSCARSEDAEMAERISMFLRQKYPDSTAKIVGKETGIPWKTVKNWLDKRAAPKAPHFMKLVNAYGLPFLDAVDPDGLPFLKDVRTAIERRDLTVRFEEVIATAQKLQRGELDGS
;
A
#
# COMPACT_ATOMS: atom_id res chain seq x y z
N MET A 1 23.38 -73.44 13.38
CA MET A 1 21.94 -73.14 13.61
C MET A 1 21.89 -72.34 14.91
N SER A 2 21.49 -71.08 15.01
CA SER A 2 20.87 -70.18 14.06
C SER A 2 21.16 -68.74 14.50
N SER A 3 21.55 -67.89 13.56
CA SER A 3 21.61 -66.43 13.72
C SER A 3 20.19 -65.89 13.84
N SER A 4 19.93 -65.00 14.80
CA SER A 4 18.67 -64.24 14.85
C SER A 4 18.98 -62.76 14.69
N SER A 5 18.66 -62.26 13.51
CA SER A 5 18.85 -60.91 13.02
C SER A 5 17.77 -60.00 13.59
N ALA A 6 18.14 -59.04 14.44
CA ALA A 6 17.22 -58.01 14.92
C ALA A 6 17.16 -56.87 13.89
N THR A 7 16.05 -56.79 13.17
CA THR A 7 15.73 -55.71 12.23
C THR A 7 15.29 -54.46 13.01
N LEU A 8 16.00 -53.35 12.83
CA LEU A 8 15.58 -52.03 13.31
C LEU A 8 14.49 -51.45 12.39
N PRO A 9 13.42 -50.83 12.92
CA PRO A 9 12.49 -50.08 12.10
C PRO A 9 13.11 -48.75 11.65
N ASN A 10 13.20 -48.60 10.33
CA ASN A 10 13.57 -47.38 9.63
C ASN A 10 12.48 -46.30 9.81
N ILE A 11 12.66 -45.40 10.78
CA ILE A 11 11.81 -44.21 10.96
C ILE A 11 12.53 -43.01 10.34
N ILE A 12 12.48 -42.92 9.02
CA ILE A 12 12.79 -41.68 8.29
C ILE A 12 11.52 -41.26 7.56
N GLY A 13 10.77 -40.32 8.17
CA GLY A 13 9.49 -39.90 7.63
C GLY A 13 9.00 -38.56 8.20
N ARG A 14 9.45 -37.47 7.56
CA ARG A 14 8.72 -36.19 7.39
C ARG A 14 8.15 -35.52 8.66
N ARG A 15 8.93 -34.63 9.27
CA ARG A 15 8.39 -33.47 10.02
C ARG A 15 9.19 -32.20 9.71
N ARG A 16 8.91 -31.55 8.57
CA ARG A 16 9.40 -30.19 8.23
C ARG A 16 8.41 -29.40 7.35
N PHE A 17 7.10 -29.45 7.62
CA PHE A 17 6.11 -28.72 6.82
C PHE A 17 5.15 -27.80 7.61
N SER A 18 5.15 -27.82 8.95
CA SER A 18 4.13 -27.07 9.71
C SER A 18 4.49 -25.59 9.97
N THR A 19 5.77 -25.20 9.92
CA THR A 19 6.18 -23.81 10.22
C THR A 19 5.93 -22.85 9.06
N LEU A 20 6.03 -23.32 7.82
CA LEU A 20 5.77 -22.51 6.62
C LEU A 20 4.27 -22.24 6.41
N GLN A 21 3.41 -23.17 6.86
CA GLN A 21 1.97 -23.05 6.66
C GLN A 21 1.32 -22.01 7.59
N THR A 22 1.81 -21.89 8.83
CA THR A 22 1.34 -20.85 9.76
C THR A 22 1.82 -19.46 9.34
N ALA A 23 3.08 -19.31 8.93
CA ALA A 23 3.61 -18.04 8.43
C ALA A 23 2.88 -17.56 7.15
N GLN A 24 2.53 -18.48 6.24
CA GLN A 24 1.72 -18.15 5.06
C GLN A 24 0.28 -17.73 5.39
N SER A 25 -0.29 -18.21 6.50
CA SER A 25 -1.64 -17.83 6.92
C SER A 25 -1.68 -16.39 7.45
N CYS A 26 -0.68 -15.98 8.25
CA CYS A 26 -0.60 -14.61 8.78
C CYS A 26 -0.29 -13.58 7.69
N ALA A 27 0.61 -13.91 6.75
CA ALA A 27 0.90 -13.00 5.62
C ALA A 27 -0.32 -12.75 4.72
N ARG A 28 -1.18 -13.77 4.55
CA ARG A 28 -2.42 -13.63 3.77
C ARG A 28 -3.44 -12.72 4.44
N SER A 29 -3.51 -12.70 5.77
CA SER A 29 -4.43 -11.80 6.49
C SER A 29 -3.99 -10.34 6.38
N GLU A 30 -2.69 -10.07 6.47
CA GLU A 30 -2.14 -8.71 6.36
C GLU A 30 -2.32 -8.13 4.94
N ASP A 31 -2.05 -8.94 3.90
CA ASP A 31 -2.27 -8.55 2.50
C ASP A 31 -3.75 -8.24 2.22
N ALA A 32 -4.66 -9.02 2.81
CA ALA A 32 -6.10 -8.84 2.66
C ALA A 32 -6.59 -7.57 3.37
N GLU A 33 -6.10 -7.31 4.58
CA GLU A 33 -6.45 -6.10 5.34
C GLU A 33 -5.94 -4.84 4.65
N MET A 34 -4.70 -4.85 4.14
CA MET A 34 -4.15 -3.74 3.36
C MET A 34 -4.96 -3.49 2.08
N ALA A 35 -5.31 -4.56 1.34
CA ALA A 35 -6.14 -4.45 0.15
C ALA A 35 -7.54 -3.88 0.46
N GLU A 36 -8.10 -4.21 1.62
CA GLU A 36 -9.38 -3.67 2.09
C GLU A 36 -9.29 -2.18 2.42
N ARG A 37 -8.27 -1.75 3.18
CA ARG A 37 -8.04 -0.33 3.50
C ARG A 37 -7.84 0.49 2.22
N ILE A 38 -7.05 -0.02 1.28
CA ILE A 38 -6.87 0.61 -0.05
C ILE A 38 -8.20 0.71 -0.78
N SER A 39 -8.99 -0.37 -0.82
CA SER A 39 -10.28 -0.37 -1.50
C SER A 39 -11.28 0.62 -0.88
N MET A 40 -11.28 0.74 0.45
CA MET A 40 -12.09 1.72 1.17
C MET A 40 -11.69 3.14 0.80
N PHE A 41 -10.40 3.47 0.88
CA PHE A 41 -9.90 4.80 0.51
C PHE A 41 -10.29 5.18 -0.92
N LEU A 42 -10.08 4.28 -1.88
CA LEU A 42 -10.39 4.55 -3.28
C LEU A 42 -11.89 4.74 -3.53
N ARG A 43 -12.76 3.97 -2.86
CA ARG A 43 -14.22 4.12 -2.97
C ARG A 43 -14.73 5.39 -2.30
N GLN A 44 -14.11 5.81 -1.19
CA GLN A 44 -14.44 7.06 -0.53
C GLN A 44 -14.08 8.27 -1.41
N LYS A 45 -12.93 8.22 -2.08
CA LYS A 45 -12.48 9.29 -2.97
C LYS A 45 -13.26 9.34 -4.27
N TYR A 46 -13.56 8.18 -4.85
CA TYR A 46 -14.27 8.04 -6.12
C TYR A 46 -15.42 7.04 -5.97
N PRO A 47 -16.64 7.50 -5.61
CA PRO A 47 -17.79 6.61 -5.40
C PRO A 47 -18.24 5.94 -6.69
N ASP A 48 -18.19 6.67 -7.81
CA ASP A 48 -18.53 6.16 -9.13
C ASP A 48 -17.28 5.93 -9.98
N SER A 49 -17.29 4.84 -10.77
CA SER A 49 -16.22 4.55 -11.74
C SER A 49 -14.80 4.50 -11.15
N THR A 50 -14.66 4.12 -9.87
CA THR A 50 -13.40 4.09 -9.11
C THR A 50 -12.24 3.52 -9.93
N ALA A 51 -12.39 2.32 -10.51
CA ALA A 51 -11.31 1.66 -11.24
C ALA A 51 -10.80 2.43 -12.46
N LYS A 52 -11.68 3.18 -13.15
CA LYS A 52 -11.31 3.97 -14.34
C LYS A 52 -10.57 5.25 -13.93
N ILE A 53 -11.09 5.96 -12.92
CA ILE A 53 -10.49 7.21 -12.44
C ILE A 53 -9.11 6.93 -11.83
N VAL A 54 -9.04 5.96 -10.91
CA VAL A 54 -7.78 5.54 -10.29
C VAL A 54 -6.78 5.10 -11.33
N GLY A 55 -7.21 4.34 -12.35
CA GLY A 55 -6.32 3.92 -13.42
C GLY A 55 -5.75 5.07 -14.24
N LYS A 56 -6.55 6.12 -14.48
CA LYS A 56 -6.11 7.34 -15.18
C LYS A 56 -5.10 8.13 -14.35
N GLU A 57 -5.33 8.29 -13.06
CA GLU A 57 -4.45 9.10 -12.19
C GLU A 57 -3.14 8.39 -11.83
N THR A 58 -3.18 7.07 -11.66
CA THR A 58 -2.02 6.29 -11.20
C THR A 58 -1.25 5.63 -12.34
N GLY A 59 -1.80 5.61 -13.56
CA GLY A 59 -1.28 4.84 -14.70
C GLY A 59 -1.31 3.33 -14.46
N ILE A 60 -2.13 2.85 -13.54
CA ILE A 60 -2.36 1.42 -13.28
C ILE A 60 -3.51 0.96 -14.19
N PRO A 61 -3.42 -0.20 -14.85
CA PRO A 61 -4.53 -0.70 -15.67
C PRO A 61 -5.82 -0.80 -14.84
N TRP A 62 -6.92 -0.24 -15.37
CA TRP A 62 -8.22 -0.24 -14.68
C TRP A 62 -8.69 -1.66 -14.30
N LYS A 63 -8.34 -2.68 -15.10
CA LYS A 63 -8.65 -4.08 -14.80
C LYS A 63 -7.93 -4.57 -13.54
N THR A 64 -6.69 -4.13 -13.33
CA THR A 64 -5.91 -4.45 -12.13
C THR A 64 -6.55 -3.79 -10.91
N VAL A 65 -6.94 -2.52 -11.01
CA VAL A 65 -7.64 -1.82 -9.93
C VAL A 65 -8.97 -2.49 -9.63
N LYS A 66 -9.73 -2.89 -10.66
CA LYS A 66 -10.98 -3.63 -10.48
C LYS A 66 -10.77 -4.95 -9.72
N ASN A 67 -9.71 -5.70 -10.04
CA ASN A 67 -9.40 -6.94 -9.33
C ASN A 67 -9.13 -6.72 -7.83
N TRP A 68 -8.55 -5.58 -7.44
CA TRP A 68 -8.39 -5.22 -6.03
C TRP A 68 -9.73 -4.88 -5.38
N LEU A 69 -10.55 -4.08 -6.06
CA LEU A 69 -11.88 -3.70 -5.58
C LEU A 69 -12.84 -4.90 -5.46
N ASP A 70 -12.63 -5.94 -6.27
CA ASP A 70 -13.35 -7.22 -6.23
C ASP A 70 -12.72 -8.23 -5.23
N LYS A 71 -11.72 -7.80 -4.44
CA LYS A 71 -10.94 -8.63 -3.49
C LYS A 71 -10.31 -9.89 -4.11
N ARG A 72 -10.06 -9.89 -5.42
CA ARG A 72 -9.47 -11.02 -6.17
C ARG A 72 -7.94 -11.02 -6.15
N ALA A 73 -7.34 -9.86 -5.88
CA ALA A 73 -5.89 -9.69 -5.81
C ALA A 73 -5.53 -8.57 -4.82
N ALA A 74 -4.32 -8.61 -4.28
CA ALA A 74 -3.74 -7.51 -3.51
C ALA A 74 -2.80 -6.64 -4.38
N PRO A 75 -2.66 -5.34 -4.08
CA PRO A 75 -1.68 -4.50 -4.73
C PRO A 75 -0.26 -4.91 -4.30
N LYS A 76 0.62 -5.09 -5.29
CA LYS A 76 2.06 -5.34 -5.05
C LYS A 76 2.79 -4.04 -4.75
N ALA A 77 3.99 -4.12 -4.18
CA ALA A 77 4.82 -2.95 -3.87
C ALA A 77 4.94 -1.90 -5.00
N PRO A 78 5.12 -2.25 -6.29
CA PRO A 78 5.17 -1.24 -7.35
C PRO A 78 3.84 -0.49 -7.55
N HIS A 79 2.72 -1.17 -7.32
CA HIS A 79 1.40 -0.56 -7.38
C HIS A 79 1.15 0.34 -6.17
N PHE A 80 1.60 -0.09 -5.00
CA PHE A 80 1.55 0.71 -3.78
C PHE A 80 2.31 2.02 -3.96
N MET A 81 3.54 1.98 -4.49
CA MET A 81 4.33 3.20 -4.76
C MET A 81 3.65 4.15 -5.75
N LYS A 82 2.97 3.62 -6.77
CA LYS A 82 2.17 4.46 -7.71
C LYS A 82 1.00 5.14 -7.01
N LEU A 83 0.33 4.46 -6.09
CA LEU A 83 -0.77 5.02 -5.29
C LEU A 83 -0.25 6.12 -4.34
N VAL A 84 0.86 5.86 -3.66
CA VAL A 84 1.53 6.83 -2.79
C VAL A 84 1.95 8.08 -3.58
N ASN A 85 2.53 7.90 -4.77
CA ASN A 85 2.93 9.04 -5.60
C ASN A 85 1.74 9.86 -6.14
N ALA A 86 0.59 9.22 -6.39
CA ALA A 86 -0.61 9.90 -6.90
C ALA A 86 -1.41 10.61 -5.80
N TYR A 87 -1.41 10.06 -4.58
CA TYR A 87 -2.31 10.49 -3.52
C TYR A 87 -1.63 11.04 -2.26
N GLY A 88 -0.32 10.85 -2.10
CA GLY A 88 0.48 11.44 -1.02
C GLY A 88 0.10 10.94 0.37
N LEU A 89 0.25 11.83 1.36
CA LEU A 89 0.00 11.55 2.78
C LEU A 89 -1.42 11.07 3.08
N PRO A 90 -2.50 11.64 2.49
CA PRO A 90 -3.86 11.16 2.74
C PRO A 90 -4.05 9.67 2.45
N PHE A 91 -3.35 9.13 1.45
CA PHE A 91 -3.38 7.70 1.18
C PHE A 91 -2.60 6.91 2.22
N LEU A 92 -1.40 7.35 2.60
CA LEU A 92 -0.59 6.70 3.63
C LEU A 92 -1.32 6.65 4.97
N ASP A 93 -1.98 7.73 5.39
CA ASP A 93 -2.74 7.79 6.65
C ASP A 93 -3.92 6.83 6.66
N ALA A 94 -4.57 6.62 5.51
CA ALA A 94 -5.72 5.73 5.41
C ALA A 94 -5.33 4.25 5.41
N VAL A 95 -4.16 3.90 4.86
CA VAL A 95 -3.75 2.50 4.68
C VAL A 95 -2.79 2.02 5.77
N ASP A 96 -2.01 2.93 6.35
CA ASP A 96 -0.99 2.69 7.37
C ASP A 96 -1.13 3.69 8.55
N PRO A 97 -2.20 3.56 9.36
CA PRO A 97 -2.43 4.40 10.53
C PRO A 97 -1.40 4.16 11.64
N ASP A 98 -0.84 2.95 11.73
CA ASP A 98 0.14 2.56 12.77
C ASP A 98 1.58 3.01 12.42
N GLY A 99 1.79 3.48 11.19
CA GLY A 99 3.06 4.05 10.75
C GLY A 99 4.18 3.01 10.68
N LEU A 100 4.04 2.03 9.78
CA LEU A 100 5.02 0.98 9.53
C LEU A 100 6.43 1.57 9.42
N PRO A 101 7.42 1.02 10.14
CA PRO A 101 8.75 1.62 10.23
C PRO A 101 9.42 1.92 8.88
N PHE A 102 9.19 1.07 7.87
CA PHE A 102 9.78 1.25 6.54
C PHE A 102 9.09 2.35 5.70
N LEU A 103 7.91 2.84 6.11
CA LEU A 103 7.20 3.94 5.45
C LEU A 103 7.51 5.30 6.08
N LYS A 104 8.23 5.36 7.20
CA LYS A 104 8.59 6.62 7.88
C LYS A 104 9.40 7.55 6.99
N ASP A 105 10.35 7.02 6.24
CA ASP A 105 11.18 7.79 5.31
C ASP A 105 10.34 8.31 4.13
N VAL A 106 9.42 7.48 3.62
CA VAL A 106 8.50 7.86 2.54
C VAL A 106 7.57 8.98 2.99
N ARG A 107 6.98 8.85 4.18
CA ARG A 107 6.14 9.87 4.83
C ARG A 107 6.90 11.19 4.98
N THR A 108 8.10 11.13 5.57
CA THR A 108 8.96 12.32 5.75
C THR A 108 9.31 12.98 4.42
N ALA A 109 9.58 12.19 3.37
CA ALA A 109 9.89 12.72 2.05
C ALA A 109 8.68 13.42 1.39
N ILE A 110 7.47 12.87 1.56
CA ILE A 110 6.24 13.49 1.03
C ILE A 110 5.90 14.76 1.83
N GLU A 111 6.01 14.73 3.16
CA GLU A 111 5.82 15.92 4.01
C GLU A 111 6.74 17.07 3.59
N ARG A 112 8.01 16.78 3.32
CA ARG A 112 8.97 17.77 2.80
C ARG A 112 8.54 18.35 1.46
N ARG A 113 8.04 17.50 0.55
CA ARG A 113 7.55 17.93 -0.76
C ARG A 113 6.29 18.81 -0.64
N ASP A 114 5.34 18.41 0.20
CA ASP A 114 4.12 19.18 0.43
C ASP A 114 4.42 20.55 1.07
N LEU A 115 5.40 20.60 2.00
CA LEU A 115 5.87 21.84 2.58
C LEU A 115 6.49 22.78 1.55
N THR A 116 7.28 22.26 0.59
CA THR A 116 7.86 23.10 -0.47
C THR A 116 6.79 23.74 -1.36
N VAL A 117 5.75 22.98 -1.75
CA VAL A 117 4.65 23.52 -2.57
C VAL A 117 3.88 24.60 -1.80
N ARG A 118 3.52 24.34 -0.54
CA ARG A 118 2.81 25.32 0.30
C ARG A 118 3.65 26.58 0.55
N PHE A 119 4.96 26.43 0.69
CA PHE A 119 5.87 27.56 0.89
C PHE A 119 5.94 28.45 -0.36
N GLU A 120 6.00 27.85 -1.55
CA GLU A 120 5.94 28.58 -2.82
C GLU A 120 4.63 29.37 -2.97
N GLU A 121 3.50 28.80 -2.58
CA GLU A 121 2.19 29.49 -2.57
C GLU A 121 2.18 30.70 -1.62
N VAL A 122 2.79 30.57 -0.44
CA VAL A 122 2.93 31.66 0.52
C VAL A 122 3.80 32.78 -0.04
N ILE A 123 4.94 32.45 -0.66
CA ILE A 123 5.80 33.44 -1.33
C ILE A 123 5.03 34.15 -2.45
N ALA A 124 4.33 33.40 -3.30
CA ALA A 124 3.55 33.98 -4.39
C ALA A 124 2.45 34.92 -3.87
N THR A 125 1.81 34.57 -2.76
CA THR A 125 0.79 35.41 -2.10
C THR A 125 1.41 36.68 -1.51
N ALA A 126 2.54 36.55 -0.81
CA ALA A 126 3.26 37.69 -0.25
C ALA A 126 3.74 38.67 -1.34
N GLN A 127 4.20 38.16 -2.49
CA GLN A 127 4.57 38.98 -3.64
C GLN A 127 3.36 39.70 -4.26
N LYS A 128 2.20 39.06 -4.35
CA LYS A 128 0.95 39.71 -4.82
C LYS A 128 0.52 40.84 -3.88
N LEU A 129 0.64 40.65 -2.56
CA LEU A 129 0.39 41.69 -1.56
C LEU A 129 1.31 42.89 -1.75
N GLN A 130 2.62 42.64 -1.97
CA GLN A 130 3.60 43.70 -2.21
C GLN A 130 3.34 44.48 -3.51
N ARG A 131 2.70 43.85 -4.51
CA ARG A 131 2.32 44.49 -5.78
C ARG A 131 1.00 45.26 -5.74
N GLY A 132 0.23 45.18 -4.64
CA GLY A 132 -1.06 45.87 -4.53
C GLY A 132 -2.17 45.28 -5.42
N GLU A 133 -2.06 44.00 -5.79
CA GLU A 133 -2.91 43.33 -6.79
C GLU A 133 -4.20 42.71 -6.21
N LEU A 134 -4.62 43.09 -5.00
CA LEU A 134 -5.83 42.56 -4.35
C LEU A 134 -7.04 43.50 -4.45
N ASP A 135 -7.23 44.17 -5.60
CA ASP A 135 -8.48 44.87 -5.90
C ASP A 135 -8.98 44.43 -7.29
N GLY A 136 -10.07 43.65 -7.31
CA GLY A 136 -10.72 43.21 -8.54
C GLY A 136 -11.50 41.90 -8.42
N SER A 137 -12.50 41.83 -7.54
CA SER A 137 -13.64 40.91 -7.66
C SER A 137 -14.93 41.68 -7.47
#